data_AF-A0A0N0IUG0-F1
#
_entry.id   AF-A0A0N0IUG0-F1
#
_cell.length_a   1.000
_cell.length_b   1.000
_cell.length_c   1.000
_cell.angle_alpha   90.00
_cell.angle_beta   90.00
_cell.angle_gamma   90.00
#
_symmetry.space_group_name_H-M   'P 1'
#
loop_
_entity.id
_entity.type
_entity.pdbx_description
1 polymer ?
#
loop_
_entity_poly.entity_id
_entity_poly.type
_entity_poly.pdbx_seq_one_letter_code
_entity_poly.pdbx_strand_id
1 'polypeptide(L)' 'MLSSVDLNLERALFLAVLILFSGAGFSCTLIIFMINSIRKKHKNGWYYIFLFLVSGIIALILAASYFYITLERAGFNT' A
#
# COMPACT_ATOMS: atom_id res chain seq x y z
N MET A 1 -22.06 -3.85 -24.91
CA MET A 1 -21.71 -2.84 -23.87
C MET A 1 -21.33 -3.57 -22.58
N LEU A 2 -20.10 -4.11 -22.52
CA LEU A 2 -19.47 -4.65 -21.30
C LEU A 2 -18.22 -3.83 -20.91
N SER A 3 -17.57 -3.21 -21.91
CA SER A 3 -16.37 -2.40 -21.76
C SER A 3 -16.47 -1.24 -20.75
N SER A 4 -17.66 -0.68 -20.51
CA SER A 4 -17.83 0.40 -19.53
C SER A 4 -17.80 -0.08 -18.08
N VAL A 5 -18.14 -1.35 -17.80
CA VAL A 5 -18.08 -1.92 -16.44
C VAL A 5 -16.65 -2.34 -16.11
N ASP A 6 -15.94 -2.96 -17.05
CA ASP A 6 -14.51 -3.30 -16.92
C ASP A 6 -13.64 -2.06 -16.67
N LEU A 7 -13.86 -0.97 -17.43
CA LEU A 7 -13.10 0.27 -17.24
C LEU A 7 -13.30 0.88 -15.84
N ASN A 8 -14.51 0.77 -15.29
CA ASN A 8 -14.82 1.26 -13.94
C ASN A 8 -14.19 0.39 -12.86
N LEU A 9 -14.19 -0.94 -13.05
CA LEU A 9 -13.55 -1.89 -12.13
C LEU A 9 -12.02 -1.70 -12.12
N GLU A 10 -11.38 -1.63 -13.29
CA GLU A 10 -9.93 -1.39 -13.40
C GLU A 10 -9.53 -0.08 -12.73
N ARG A 11 -10.29 0.99 -12.98
CA ARG A 11 -10.04 2.29 -12.34
C ARG A 11 -10.20 2.23 -10.83
N ALA A 12 -11.23 1.53 -10.34
CA ALA A 12 -11.45 1.36 -8.90
C ALA A 12 -10.31 0.55 -8.26
N LEU A 13 -9.83 -0.50 -8.92
CA LEU A 13 -8.72 -1.32 -8.46
C LEU A 13 -7.42 -0.51 -8.43
N PHE A 14 -7.15 0.28 -9.46
CA PHE A 14 -5.99 1.17 -9.50
C PHE A 14 -6.03 2.20 -8.37
N LEU A 15 -7.19 2.82 -8.14
CA LEU A 15 -7.38 3.75 -7.03
C LEU A 15 -7.20 3.05 -5.67
N ALA A 16 -7.71 1.83 -5.51
CA ALA A 16 -7.55 1.06 -4.27
C ALA A 16 -6.08 0.77 -3.98
N VAL A 17 -5.30 0.36 -4.99
CA VAL A 17 -3.84 0.15 -4.87
C VAL A 17 -3.14 1.45 -4.47
N LEU A 18 -3.47 2.57 -5.13
CA LEU A 18 -2.87 3.88 -4.79
C LEU A 18 -3.23 4.33 -3.36
N ILE A 19 -4.47 4.15 -2.93
CA ILE A 19 -4.92 4.52 -1.59
C ILE A 19 -4.23 3.65 -0.53
N LEU A 20 -4.15 2.32 -0.75
CA LEU A 20 -3.46 1.41 0.16
C LEU A 20 -1.98 1.73 0.27
N PHE A 21 -1.31 1.92 -0.87
CA PHE A 21 0.11 2.27 -0.93
C PHE A 21 0.38 3.60 -0.24
N SER A 22 -0.37 4.65 -0.61
CA SER A 22 -0.18 6.00 -0.07
C SER A 22 -0.55 6.05 1.40
N GLY A 23 -1.67 5.45 1.81
CA GLY A 23 -2.13 5.43 3.19
C GLY A 23 -1.16 4.72 4.13
N ALA A 24 -0.74 3.50 3.78
CA ALA A 24 0.21 2.74 4.59
C ALA A 24 1.60 3.40 4.61
N GLY A 25 2.12 3.73 3.43
CA GLY A 25 3.44 4.38 3.31
C GLY A 25 3.50 5.72 4.04
N PHE A 26 2.46 6.56 3.91
CA PHE A 26 2.40 7.86 4.57
C PHE A 26 2.31 7.71 6.09
N SER A 27 1.43 6.82 6.57
CA SER A 27 1.25 6.59 8.01
C SER A 27 2.55 6.10 8.66
N CYS A 28 3.22 5.11 8.07
CA CYS A 28 4.49 4.60 8.59
C CYS A 28 5.59 5.66 8.58
N THR A 29 5.72 6.41 7.49
CA THR A 29 6.71 7.49 7.39
C THR A 29 6.45 8.60 8.40
N LEU A 30 5.18 8.98 8.61
CA LEU A 30 4.79 10.02 9.55
C LEU A 30 5.09 9.62 11.00
N ILE A 31 4.80 8.37 11.39
CA ILE A 31 5.15 7.84 12.71
C ILE A 31 6.66 7.90 12.94
N ILE A 32 7.46 7.41 11.98
CA ILE A 32 8.93 7.39 12.11
C ILE A 32 9.50 8.81 12.09
N PHE A 33 8.93 9.70 11.30
CA PHE A 33 9.29 11.12 11.30
C PHE A 33 9.06 11.75 12.68
N MET A 34 7.90 11.50 13.29
CA MET A 34 7.57 12.00 14.63
C MET A 34 8.56 11.46 15.67
N ILE A 35 8.86 10.15 15.63
CA ILE A 35 9.85 9.51 16.53
C ILE A 35 11.25 10.13 16.35
N ASN A 36 11.72 10.30 15.12
CA ASN A 36 13.04 10.87 14.85
C ASN A 36 13.11 12.34 15.27
N SER A 37 12.03 13.09 15.10
CA SER A 37 11.89 14.47 15.55
C SER A 37 11.98 14.58 17.08
N ILE A 38 11.21 13.75 17.80
CA ILE A 38 11.25 13.68 19.28
C ILE A 38 12.65 13.28 19.77
N ARG A 39 13.29 12.32 19.10
CA ARG A 39 14.65 11.84 19.44
C ARG A 39 15.77 12.77 18.95
N LYS A 40 15.44 13.92 18.35
CA LYS A 40 16.40 14.87 17.74
C LYS A 40 17.39 14.17 16.78
N LYS A 41 16.98 13.07 16.15
CA LYS A 41 17.81 12.36 15.17
C LYS A 41 17.64 13.01 13.82
N HIS A 42 18.67 13.73 13.38
CA HIS A 42 18.69 14.25 12.02
C HIS A 42 18.86 13.09 11.03
N LYS A 43 17.84 12.89 10.20
CA LYS A 43 17.86 11.94 9.07
C LYS A 43 17.64 12.73 7.79
N ASN A 44 18.32 12.32 6.73
CA ASN A 44 18.20 12.95 5.42
C ASN A 44 16.77 12.76 4.87
N GLY A 45 16.24 13.71 4.09
CA GLY A 45 14.93 13.59 3.46
C GLY A 45 14.77 12.29 2.65
N TRP A 46 15.85 11.87 1.98
CA TRP A 46 15.93 10.58 1.27
C TRP A 46 15.59 9.37 2.14
N TYR A 47 15.94 9.38 3.42
CA TYR A 47 15.59 8.29 4.34
C TYR A 47 14.08 8.09 4.44
N TYR A 48 13.32 9.19 4.51
CA TYR A 48 11.86 9.15 4.60
C TYR A 48 11.20 8.79 3.27
N ILE A 49 11.78 9.19 2.14
CA ILE A 49 11.31 8.78 0.81
C ILE A 49 11.49 7.26 0.63
N PHE A 50 12.67 6.72 0.95
CA PHE A 50 12.91 5.28 0.89
C PHE A 50 11.99 4.51 1.82
N LEU A 51 11.81 5.00 3.04
CA LEU A 51 10.92 4.39 4.02
C LEU A 51 9.46 4.36 3.53
N PHE A 52 8.99 5.46 2.94
CA PHE A 52 7.65 5.55 2.34
C PHE A 52 7.47 4.51 1.23
N LEU A 53 8.42 4.42 0.30
CA LEU A 53 8.37 3.46 -0.81
C LEU A 53 8.36 2.01 -0.31
N VAL A 54 9.29 1.67 0.59
CA VAL A 54 9.42 0.29 1.12
C VAL A 54 8.17 -0.09 1.90
N SER A 55 7.68 0.79 2.77
CA SER A 55 6.47 0.51 3.56
C SER A 55 5.24 0.34 2.69
N GLY A 56 5.05 1.19 1.68
CA GLY A 56 3.94 1.07 0.75
C GLY A 56 3.99 -0.23 -0.06
N ILE A 57 5.17 -0.63 -0.57
CA ILE A 57 5.34 -1.89 -1.31
C ILE A 57 5.02 -3.09 -0.41
N ILE A 58 5.51 -3.10 0.83
CA ILE A 58 5.21 -4.19 1.79
C ILE A 58 3.70 -4.30 2.03
N ALA A 59 3.01 -3.18 2.21
CA ALA A 59 1.56 -3.18 2.40
C ALA A 59 0.81 -3.73 1.18
N LEU A 60 1.27 -3.41 -0.04
CA LEU A 60 0.69 -3.96 -1.27
C LEU A 60 0.92 -5.48 -1.39
N ILE A 61 2.13 -5.96 -1.10
CA ILE A 61 2.44 -7.40 -1.12
C ILE A 61 1.55 -8.14 -0.11
N LEU A 62 1.37 -7.57 1.09
CA LEU A 62 0.54 -8.15 2.13
C LEU A 62 -0.95 -8.15 1.76
N ALA A 63 -1.44 -7.07 1.15
CA ALA A 63 -2.82 -7.00 0.67
C ALA A 63 -3.07 -8.01 -0.46
N ALA A 64 -2.14 -8.13 -1.40
CA ALA A 64 -2.23 -9.09 -2.49
C ALA A 64 -2.17 -10.55 -2.01
N SER A 65 -1.27 -10.86 -1.07
CA SER A 65 -1.19 -12.22 -0.49
C SER A 65 -2.43 -12.56 0.33
N TYR A 66 -2.96 -11.60 1.10
CA TYR A 66 -4.22 -11.79 1.81
C TYR A 66 -5.37 -12.06 0.83
N PHE A 67 -5.48 -11.25 -0.22
CA PHE A 67 -6.51 -11.43 -1.25
C PHE A 67 -6.40 -12.79 -1.93
N TYR A 68 -5.18 -13.22 -2.27
CA TYR A 68 -4.90 -14.54 -2.83
C TYR A 68 -5.36 -15.68 -1.91
N ILE A 69 -4.97 -15.62 -0.62
CA ILE A 69 -5.37 -16.64 0.37
C ILE A 69 -6.89 -16.64 0.58
N THR A 70 -7.53 -15.47 0.63
CA THR A 70 -8.98 -15.37 0.76
C THR A 70 -9.68 -15.96 -0.47
N LEU A 71 -9.15 -15.72 -1.68
CA LEU A 71 -9.69 -16.26 -2.93
C LEU A 71 -9.55 -17.79 -2.99
N GLU A 72 -8.38 -18.33 -2.67
CA GLU A 72 -8.12 -19.78 -2.57
C GLU A 72 -9.09 -20.42 -1.56
N ARG A 73 -9.22 -19.83 -0.37
CA ARG A 73 -10.08 -20.34 0.70
C ARG A 73 -11.58 -20.20 0.41
N ALA A 74 -11.97 -19.27 -0.46
CA ALA A 74 -13.35 -19.07 -0.90
C ALA A 74 -13.83 -20.13 -1.91
N GLY A 75 -13.01 -21.13 -2.23
CA GLY A 75 -13.41 -22.29 -3.04
C GLY A 75 -13.16 -22.14 -4.53
N PHE A 76 -12.34 -21.17 -4.95
CA PHE A 76 -11.70 -21.20 -6.28
C PHE A 76 -10.55 -22.22 -6.25
N ASN A 77 -10.89 -23.51 -6.07
CA ASN A 77 -10.01 -24.62 -6.43
C ASN A 77 -10.04 -24.71 -7.97
N THR A 78 -8.97 -24.25 -8.63
CA THR A 78 -8.57 -24.84 -9.91
C THR A 78 -7.88 -26.16 -9.67
#